data_AF-A0A920KXJ7-F1
#
_entry.id   AF-A0A920KXJ7-F1
#
_cell.length_a   1.000
_cell.length_b   1.000
_cell.length_c   1.000
_cell.angle_alpha   90.00
_cell.angle_beta   90.00
_cell.angle_gamma   90.00
#
_symmetry.space_group_name_H-M   'P 1'
#
loop_
_entity.id
_entity.type
_entity.pdbx_description
1 polymer ?
#
loop_
_entity_poly.entity_id
_entity_poly.type
_entity_poly.pdbx_seq_one_letter_code
_entity_poly.pdbx_strand_id
1 'polypeptide(L)'
;MADGGSCVLMSHLGRPKGEDDNLSLRHIVAEIEKVLGVQVQFSNQTIGTDAEQMAKALQPGQVMLLENLRFYKKKPKETNNLHNH
;
A
#
# COMPACT_ATOMS: atom_id res chain seq x y z
N MET A 1 -0.56 -4.70 -20.62
CA MET A 1 -1.53 -3.63 -20.29
C MET A 1 -1.61 -2.71 -21.50
N ALA A 2 -2.74 -2.70 -22.22
CA ALA A 2 -2.82 -2.06 -23.55
C ALA A 2 -3.48 -0.66 -23.55
N ASP A 3 -3.78 -0.07 -22.38
CA ASP A 3 -4.55 1.18 -22.27
C ASP A 3 -3.85 2.27 -21.43
N GLY A 4 -2.53 2.15 -21.16
CA GLY A 4 -1.78 3.23 -20.47
C GLY A 4 -2.21 3.54 -19.03
N GLY A 5 -3.01 2.69 -18.39
CA GLY A 5 -3.40 2.86 -16.99
C GLY A 5 -2.28 2.53 -16.00
N SER A 6 -2.36 3.11 -14.81
CA SER A 6 -1.64 2.67 -13.63
C SER A 6 -2.55 1.76 -12.78
N CYS A 7 -1.97 0.81 -12.05
CA CYS A 7 -2.74 -0.10 -11.20
C CYS A 7 -2.30 -0.03 -9.74
N VAL A 8 -3.27 -0.01 -8.83
CA VAL A 8 -3.02 -0.14 -7.39
C VAL A 8 -3.50 -1.52 -6.96
N LEU A 9 -2.56 -2.35 -6.52
CA LEU A 9 -2.76 -3.68 -5.99
C LEU A 9 -2.92 -3.60 -4.46
N MET A 10 -3.93 -4.32 -3.99
CA MET A 10 -4.21 -4.47 -2.56
C MET A 10 -4.39 -5.95 -2.29
N SER A 11 -3.66 -6.46 -1.30
CA SER A 11 -3.75 -7.87 -0.92
C SER A 11 -3.75 -8.01 0.60
N HIS A 12 -4.08 -9.21 1.05
CA HIS A 12 -3.96 -9.58 2.44
C HIS A 12 -3.24 -10.91 2.52
N LEU A 13 -2.30 -11.01 3.45
CA LEU A 13 -1.55 -12.23 3.69
C LEU A 13 -1.83 -12.73 5.11
N GLY A 14 -2.26 -13.99 5.22
CA GLY A 14 -2.53 -14.64 6.51
C GLY A 14 -3.60 -13.95 7.36
N ARG A 15 -3.55 -14.17 8.67
CA ARG A 15 -4.44 -13.54 9.67
C ARG A 15 -3.60 -12.92 10.80
N PRO A 16 -2.87 -11.83 10.51
CA PRO A 16 -2.05 -11.17 11.51
C PRO A 16 -2.91 -10.68 12.70
N LYS A 17 -2.36 -10.80 13.90
CA LYS A 17 -2.95 -10.18 15.11
C LYS A 17 -2.43 -8.76 15.33
N GLY A 18 -1.33 -8.38 14.67
CA GLY A 18 -0.68 -7.06 14.66
C GLY A 18 0.24 -6.94 13.44
N GLU A 19 1.04 -5.88 13.35
CA GLU A 19 2.09 -5.76 12.34
C GLU A 19 3.13 -6.89 12.50
N ASP A 20 3.42 -7.59 11.42
CA ASP A 20 4.36 -8.72 11.40
C ASP A 20 5.15 -8.70 10.09
N ASP A 21 6.47 -8.56 10.16
CA ASP A 21 7.30 -8.44 8.95
C ASP A 21 7.18 -9.66 8.04
N ASN A 22 7.01 -10.87 8.58
CA ASN A 22 6.87 -12.09 7.78
C ASN A 22 5.54 -12.14 7.01
N LEU A 23 4.54 -11.39 7.47
CA LEU A 23 3.25 -11.25 6.81
C LEU A 23 3.15 -9.95 5.97
N SER A 24 4.24 -9.18 5.84
CA SER A 24 4.31 -8.00 4.99
C SER A 24 4.27 -8.40 3.52
N LEU A 25 3.59 -7.59 2.71
CA LEU A 25 3.56 -7.78 1.26
C LEU A 25 4.84 -7.30 0.58
N ARG A 26 5.75 -6.65 1.31
CA ARG A 26 7.05 -6.24 0.77
C ARG A 26 7.84 -7.41 0.21
N HIS A 27 7.74 -8.58 0.85
CA HIS A 27 8.47 -9.80 0.45
C HIS A 27 8.02 -10.33 -0.91
N ILE A 28 6.79 -10.04 -1.34
CA ILE A 28 6.26 -10.49 -2.63
C ILE A 28 6.39 -9.44 -3.74
N VAL A 29 6.87 -8.22 -3.43
CA VAL A 29 7.04 -7.14 -4.43
C VAL A 29 7.93 -7.60 -5.57
N ALA A 30 9.12 -8.12 -5.25
CA ALA A 30 10.08 -8.57 -6.25
C ALA A 30 9.52 -9.68 -7.14
N GLU A 31 8.63 -10.53 -6.61
CA GLU A 31 8.00 -11.59 -7.39
C GLU A 31 6.89 -11.03 -8.31
N ILE A 32 6.11 -10.07 -7.82
CA ILE A 32 5.10 -9.37 -8.62
C ILE A 32 5.78 -8.59 -9.76
N GLU A 33 6.90 -7.91 -9.49
CA GLU A 33 7.68 -7.20 -10.52
C GLU A 33 8.18 -8.16 -11.60
N LYS A 34 8.68 -9.34 -11.23
CA LYS A 34 9.11 -10.36 -12.21
C LYS A 34 7.95 -10.90 -13.03
N VAL A 35 6.81 -11.18 -12.39
CA VAL A 35 5.63 -11.75 -13.06
C VAL A 35 4.98 -10.74 -14.00
N LEU A 36 4.85 -9.49 -13.56
CA LEU A 36 4.22 -8.43 -14.35
C LEU A 36 5.18 -7.78 -15.35
N GLY A 37 6.50 -7.92 -15.14
CA GLY A 37 7.53 -7.29 -15.97
C GLY A 37 7.54 -5.76 -15.89
N VAL A 38 6.99 -5.20 -14.81
CA VAL A 38 6.88 -3.75 -14.58
C VAL A 38 7.33 -3.40 -13.17
N GLN A 39 7.74 -2.16 -12.99
CA GLN A 39 8.14 -1.65 -11.68
C GLN A 39 6.94 -1.56 -10.74
N VAL A 40 7.10 -2.09 -9.52
CA VAL A 40 6.07 -2.06 -8.48
C VAL A 40 6.52 -1.14 -7.34
N GLN A 41 5.78 -0.05 -7.14
CA GLN A 41 5.99 0.85 -6.01
C GLN A 41 5.29 0.31 -4.77
N PHE A 42 6.05 0.03 -3.72
CA PHE A 42 5.50 -0.47 -2.48
C PHE A 42 5.19 0.67 -1.50
N SER A 43 3.99 0.67 -0.92
CA SER A 43 3.63 1.60 0.15
C SER A 43 3.35 0.87 1.45
N ASN A 44 4.11 1.20 2.49
CA ASN A 44 3.89 0.75 3.86
C ASN A 44 2.60 1.31 4.47
N GLN A 45 1.94 2.27 3.81
CA GLN A 45 0.66 2.82 4.24
C GLN A 45 -0.46 2.29 3.36
N THR A 46 -1.45 1.65 3.98
CA THR A 46 -2.64 1.17 3.26
C THR A 46 -3.68 2.26 3.02
N ILE A 47 -3.61 3.35 3.78
CA ILE A 47 -4.49 4.52 3.66
C ILE A 47 -3.76 5.79 4.09
N GLY A 48 -4.23 6.94 3.60
CA GLY A 48 -3.75 8.27 3.98
C GLY A 48 -3.19 9.06 2.80
N THR A 49 -2.88 10.32 3.06
CA THR A 49 -2.45 11.28 2.03
C THR A 49 -1.17 10.83 1.30
N ASP A 50 -0.31 10.06 1.94
CA ASP A 50 0.92 9.53 1.33
C ASP A 50 0.60 8.47 0.26
N ALA A 51 -0.25 7.50 0.59
CA ALA A 51 -0.71 6.48 -0.35
C ALA A 51 -1.48 7.10 -1.53
N GLU A 52 -2.31 8.12 -1.27
CA GLU A 52 -3.01 8.86 -2.32
C GLU A 52 -2.05 9.64 -3.23
N GLN A 53 -1.03 10.29 -2.68
CA GLN A 53 -0.03 11.00 -3.46
C GLN A 53 0.80 10.05 -4.32
N MET A 54 1.20 8.91 -3.77
CA MET A 54 1.94 7.89 -4.52
C MET A 54 1.09 7.29 -5.64
N ALA A 55 -0.20 7.01 -5.38
CA ALA A 55 -1.12 6.55 -6.42
C ALA A 55 -1.32 7.60 -7.53
N LYS A 56 -1.41 8.90 -7.18
CA LYS A 56 -1.48 10.00 -8.16
C LYS A 56 -0.19 10.21 -8.95
N ALA A 57 0.95 9.86 -8.36
CA ALA A 57 2.26 9.96 -9.00
C ALA A 57 2.57 8.75 -9.91
N LEU A 58 1.72 7.71 -9.92
CA LEU A 58 1.93 6.55 -10.78
C LEU A 58 1.84 6.92 -12.25
N GLN A 59 2.87 6.49 -12.99
CA GLN A 59 2.92 6.64 -14.43
C GLN A 59 2.21 5.48 -15.15
N PRO A 60 1.81 5.67 -16.41
CA PRO A 60 1.31 4.60 -17.26
C PRO A 60 2.19 3.35 -17.22
N GLY A 61 1.61 2.19 -16.92
CA GLY A 61 2.35 0.93 -16.83
C GLY A 61 3.11 0.71 -15.53
N GLN A 62 3.08 1.65 -14.59
CA GLN A 62 3.52 1.41 -13.22
C GLN A 62 2.41 0.77 -12.38
N VAL A 63 2.86 -0.03 -11.42
CA VAL A 63 1.98 -0.68 -10.46
C VAL A 63 2.37 -0.21 -9.07
N MET A 64 1.39 -0.03 -8.18
CA MET A 64 1.61 0.21 -6.77
C MET A 64 1.07 -0.97 -5.99
N LEU A 65 1.78 -1.41 -4.95
CA LEU A 65 1.33 -2.42 -4.01
C LEU A 65 1.21 -1.79 -2.62
N LEU A 66 0.00 -1.83 -2.07
CA LEU A 66 -0.22 -1.43 -0.67
C LEU A 66 0.21 -2.56 0.27
N GLU A 67 0.62 -2.18 1.47
CA GLU A 67 0.90 -3.11 2.56
C GLU A 67 -0.32 -3.98 2.92
N ASN A 68 -0.08 -5.07 3.64
CA ASN A 68 -1.12 -6.00 4.06
C ASN A 68 -2.30 -5.27 4.73
N LEU A 69 -3.49 -5.34 4.10
CA LEU A 69 -4.69 -4.67 4.59
C LEU A 69 -5.08 -5.08 6.01
N ARG A 70 -4.63 -6.26 6.47
CA ARG A 70 -4.89 -6.72 7.84
C ARG A 70 -3.99 -6.07 8.89
N PHE A 71 -2.91 -5.38 8.49
CA PHE A 71 -2.13 -4.51 9.39
C PHE A 71 -2.86 -3.20 9.70
N TYR A 72 -3.90 -2.86 8.91
CA TYR A 72 -4.79 -1.75 9.21
C TYR A 72 -5.72 -2.08 10.39
N LYS A 73 -5.16 -2.35 11.56
CA LYS A 73 -5.87 -2.17 12.84
C LYS A 73 -5.75 -0.71 13.20
N LYS A 74 -6.72 0.09 12.74
CA LYS A 74 -7.10 1.43 13.22
C LYS A 74 -6.06 1.98 14.22
N LYS A 75 -4.92 2.51 13.73
CA LYS A 75 -4.03 3.31 14.59
C LYS A 75 -4.95 4.34 15.25
N PRO A 76 -4.90 4.55 16.58
CA PRO A 76 -5.71 5.59 17.19
C PRO A 76 -5.41 6.86 16.41
N LYS A 77 -6.43 7.40 15.74
CA LYS A 77 -6.34 8.76 15.22
C LYS A 77 -6.04 9.58 16.46
N GLU A 78 -4.84 10.13 16.55
CA GLU A 78 -4.57 11.22 17.48
C GLU A 78 -5.50 12.35 17.04
N THR A 79 -6.68 12.39 17.66
CA THR A 79 -7.57 13.54 17.59
C THR A 79 -6.83 14.65 18.31
N ASN A 80 -6.17 15.52 17.54
CA ASN A 80 -5.82 16.84 18.03
C ASN A 80 -7.13 17.55 18.36
N ASN A 81 -7.55 17.42 19.62
CA ASN A 81 -8.53 18.27 20.25
C ASN A 81 -7.90 19.66 20.37
N LEU A 82 -8.02 20.48 19.32
CA LEU A 82 -7.87 21.92 19.48
C LEU A 82 -9.13 22.44 20.18
N HIS A 83 -9.17 22.25 21.50
CA HIS A 83 -9.81 23.23 22.36
C HIS A 83 -8.85 24.41 22.46
N ASN A 84 -9.18 25.52 21.81
CA ASN A 84 -8.94 26.80 22.47
C ASN A 84 -10.06 27.77 22.12
N HIS A 85 -10.66 28.26 23.21
CA HIS A 85 -11.61 29.34 23.34
C HIS A 85 -11.16 30.60 22.60
#